data_AF-E4X520-F1
#
_entry.id   AF-E4X520-F1
#
_cell.length_a   1.000
_cell.length_b   1.000
_cell.length_c   1.000
_cell.angle_alpha   90.00
_cell.angle_beta   90.00
_cell.angle_gamma   90.00
#
_symmetry.space_group_name_H-M   'P 1'
#
loop_
_entity.id
_entity.type
_entity.pdbx_description
1 polymer ?
#
loop_
_entity_poly.entity_id
_entity_poly.type
_entity_poly.pdbx_seq_one_letter_code
_entity_poly.pdbx_strand_id
1 'polypeptide(L)'
;MEPTLEICDTFEVPSDVTDPVSFMDLEFMLGKIDHLNEVTDQEILGWYTTSNHIVSQHDLTQSKMVDTKCGEERGRMLMMKVDPFNDTAPAVIYEFLEAENCLEQREFCMETQDEERIGMDRILGDGLSDRSMSAAERVLEKVKILRKYLEAVACGELEGDVDLIRQAESILSHPPYALPEIMDKHEDDAYMIRTLTDVTLSSQSLHQYVQMDNGLIKRGGTGQVSGKWRGQKIVYNEHL
;
A
#
# COMPACT_ATOMS: atom_id res chain seq x y z
N MET A 1 4.27 -20.48 -14.83
CA MET A 1 3.96 -19.34 -13.95
C MET A 1 4.10 -18.13 -14.86
N GLU A 2 3.00 -17.45 -15.14
CA GLU A 2 3.09 -16.21 -15.91
C GLU A 2 3.89 -15.19 -15.07
N PRO A 3 4.72 -14.35 -15.71
CA PRO A 3 5.45 -13.32 -15.00
C PRO A 3 4.48 -12.34 -14.35
N THR A 4 4.72 -12.00 -13.08
CA THR A 4 3.98 -10.94 -12.39
C THR A 4 4.36 -9.60 -13.01
N LEU A 5 3.36 -8.80 -13.42
CA LEU A 5 3.55 -7.43 -13.89
C LEU A 5 3.29 -6.46 -12.74
N GLU A 6 4.20 -5.51 -12.54
CA GLU A 6 4.10 -4.49 -11.48
C GLU A 6 4.02 -3.10 -12.12
N ILE A 7 2.95 -2.35 -11.81
CA ILE A 7 2.78 -0.97 -12.28
C ILE A 7 3.29 -0.04 -11.18
N CYS A 8 4.48 0.52 -11.38
CA CYS A 8 5.15 1.34 -10.35
C CYS A 8 4.87 2.84 -10.45
N ASP A 9 4.73 3.38 -11.67
CA ASP A 9 4.61 4.82 -11.89
C ASP A 9 3.80 5.14 -13.15
N THR A 10 3.35 6.38 -13.28
CA THR A 10 2.60 6.90 -14.43
C THR A 10 3.03 8.32 -14.77
N PHE A 11 2.86 8.72 -16.03
CA PHE A 11 3.04 10.11 -16.45
C PHE A 11 1.89 10.56 -17.35
N GLU A 12 1.64 11.86 -17.38
CA GLU A 12 0.60 12.45 -18.21
C GLU A 12 1.08 12.63 -19.65
N VAL A 13 0.21 12.28 -20.60
CA VAL A 13 0.43 12.53 -22.03
C VAL A 13 -0.56 13.59 -22.50
N PRO A 14 -0.10 14.66 -23.18
CA PRO A 14 -0.98 15.67 -23.75
C PRO A 14 -2.04 15.02 -24.64
N SER A 15 -3.27 15.51 -24.51
CA SER A 15 -4.35 15.08 -25.37
C SER A 15 -4.86 16.18 -26.30
N ASP A 16 -5.06 15.82 -27.57
CA ASP A 16 -5.72 16.67 -28.55
C ASP A 16 -7.16 16.18 -28.77
N VAL A 17 -8.11 16.91 -28.18
CA VAL A 17 -9.54 16.59 -28.25
C VAL A 17 -10.13 16.85 -29.65
N THR A 18 -9.35 17.47 -30.56
CA THR A 18 -9.81 17.78 -31.92
C THR A 18 -9.59 16.64 -32.91
N ASP A 19 -8.75 15.65 -32.58
CA ASP A 19 -8.53 14.47 -33.40
C ASP A 19 -9.53 13.35 -33.03
N PRO A 20 -10.44 12.94 -33.95
CA PRO A 20 -11.40 11.87 -33.70
C PRO A 20 -10.77 10.46 -33.74
N VAL A 21 -9.50 10.34 -34.11
CA VAL A 21 -8.80 9.06 -34.32
C VAL A 21 -7.81 8.77 -33.19
N SER A 22 -7.01 9.75 -32.76
CA SER A 22 -6.06 9.61 -31.65
C SER A 22 -6.06 10.87 -30.80
N PHE A 23 -6.64 10.79 -29.61
CA PHE A 23 -6.58 11.91 -28.68
C PHE A 23 -5.22 11.99 -27.97
N MET A 24 -4.30 11.04 -28.16
CA MET A 24 -3.00 11.03 -27.50
C MET A 24 -1.89 11.49 -28.46
N ASP A 25 -1.03 12.39 -27.99
CA ASP A 25 0.20 12.74 -28.70
C ASP A 25 1.22 11.60 -28.56
N LEU A 26 1.22 10.70 -29.55
CA LEU A 26 2.11 9.54 -29.60
C LEU A 26 3.58 9.94 -29.81
N GLU A 27 3.85 11.07 -30.47
CA GLU A 27 5.22 11.53 -30.69
C GLU A 27 5.82 12.06 -29.38
N PHE A 28 5.05 12.82 -28.62
CA PHE A 28 5.41 13.22 -27.25
C PHE A 28 5.63 12.00 -26.36
N MET A 29 4.72 11.02 -26.41
CA MET A 29 4.83 9.80 -25.61
C MET A 29 6.15 9.07 -25.92
N LEU A 30 6.44 8.79 -27.19
CA LEU A 30 7.67 8.09 -27.58
C LEU A 30 8.93 8.86 -27.15
N GLY A 31 8.96 10.18 -27.32
CA GLY A 31 10.08 11.00 -26.85
C GLY A 31 10.27 10.96 -25.32
N LYS A 32 9.17 10.85 -24.56
CA LYS A 32 9.22 10.65 -23.11
C LYS A 32 9.71 9.25 -22.73
N ILE A 33 9.30 8.23 -23.47
CA ILE A 33 9.75 6.85 -23.27
C ILE A 33 11.25 6.75 -23.45
N ASP A 34 11.80 7.34 -24.52
CA ASP A 34 13.23 7.35 -24.77
C ASP A 34 14.01 8.02 -23.62
N HIS A 35 13.51 9.15 -23.11
CA HIS A 35 14.11 9.82 -21.96
C HIS A 35 14.05 8.99 -20.68
N LEU A 36 12.94 8.28 -20.43
CA LEU A 36 12.80 7.41 -19.25
C LEU A 36 13.70 6.18 -19.34
N ASN A 37 13.88 5.59 -20.52
CA ASN A 37 14.80 4.47 -20.74
C ASN A 37 16.27 4.85 -20.44
N GLU A 38 16.65 6.14 -20.50
CA GLU A 38 18.00 6.60 -20.15
C GLU A 38 18.23 6.69 -18.63
N VAL A 39 17.15 6.84 -17.85
CA VAL A 39 17.20 7.14 -16.41
C VAL A 39 16.73 5.96 -15.57
N THR A 40 15.94 5.06 -16.15
CA THR A 40 15.29 3.95 -15.45
C THR A 40 15.33 2.68 -16.31
N ASP A 41 15.38 1.53 -15.63
CA ASP A 41 15.22 0.21 -16.27
C ASP A 41 13.75 -0.20 -16.37
N GLN A 42 12.82 0.74 -16.20
CA GLN A 42 11.38 0.47 -16.20
C GLN A 42 10.83 0.39 -17.63
N GLU A 43 9.95 -0.57 -17.87
CA GLU A 43 9.27 -0.73 -19.15
C GLU A 43 7.90 -0.07 -19.14
N ILE A 44 7.48 0.42 -20.31
CA ILE A 44 6.12 0.93 -20.51
C ILE A 44 5.18 -0.26 -20.62
N LEU A 45 4.25 -0.34 -19.69
CA LEU A 45 3.27 -1.42 -19.63
C LEU A 45 1.96 -1.09 -20.36
N GLY A 46 1.68 0.17 -20.62
CA GLY A 46 0.39 0.57 -21.18
C GLY A 46 0.04 2.04 -20.99
N TRP A 47 -1.26 2.32 -20.97
CA TRP A 47 -1.82 3.66 -20.83
C TRP A 47 -3.01 3.67 -19.87
N TYR A 48 -3.40 4.86 -19.42
CA TYR A 48 -4.58 5.03 -18.56
C TYR A 48 -5.47 6.18 -19.02
N THR A 49 -6.73 6.14 -18.60
CA THR A 49 -7.71 7.20 -18.88
C THR A 49 -8.72 7.34 -17.75
N THR A 50 -9.32 8.52 -17.67
CA THR A 50 -10.39 8.83 -16.71
C THR A 50 -11.75 8.78 -17.40
N SER A 51 -12.52 7.74 -17.13
CA SER A 51 -13.90 7.59 -17.62
C SER A 51 -14.59 6.45 -16.87
N ASN A 52 -15.87 6.24 -17.16
CA ASN A 52 -16.57 5.07 -16.64
C ASN A 52 -15.87 3.77 -17.08
N HIS A 53 -16.11 2.69 -16.33
CA HIS A 53 -15.50 1.38 -16.62
C HIS A 53 -16.05 0.70 -17.88
N ILE A 54 -16.96 1.32 -18.62
CA ILE A 54 -17.48 0.72 -19.84
C ILE A 54 -16.45 0.93 -20.94
N VAL A 55 -16.01 -0.17 -21.55
CA VAL A 55 -15.09 -0.14 -22.69
C VAL A 55 -15.83 0.38 -23.92
N SER A 56 -15.30 1.44 -24.52
CA SER A 56 -15.80 2.04 -25.75
C SER A 56 -15.01 1.56 -26.96
N GLN A 57 -15.55 1.75 -28.17
CA GLN A 57 -14.79 1.51 -29.40
C GLN A 57 -13.55 2.40 -29.53
N HIS A 58 -13.60 3.57 -28.90
CA HIS A 58 -12.49 4.50 -28.85
C HIS A 58 -11.33 3.96 -28.00
N ASP A 59 -11.63 3.34 -26.86
CA ASP A 59 -10.62 2.68 -26.01
C ASP A 59 -9.89 1.57 -26.75
N LEU A 60 -10.63 0.78 -27.54
CA LEU A 60 -10.07 -0.28 -28.37
C LEU A 60 -9.15 0.29 -29.47
N THR A 61 -9.60 1.37 -30.12
CA THR A 61 -8.85 2.03 -31.20
C THR A 61 -7.54 2.61 -30.66
N GLN A 62 -7.59 3.28 -29.51
CA GLN A 62 -6.40 3.83 -28.85
C GLN A 62 -5.45 2.72 -28.40
N SER A 63 -5.96 1.68 -27.75
CA SER A 63 -5.14 0.54 -27.30
C SER A 63 -4.40 -0.10 -28.46
N LYS A 64 -5.08 -0.28 -29.60
CA LYS A 64 -4.46 -0.79 -30.83
C LYS A 64 -3.35 0.14 -31.36
N MET A 65 -3.54 1.45 -31.32
CA MET A 65 -2.51 2.40 -31.76
C MET A 65 -1.28 2.38 -30.87
N VAL A 66 -1.47 2.38 -29.56
CA VAL A 66 -0.38 2.28 -28.58
C VAL A 66 0.37 0.96 -28.75
N ASP A 67 -0.35 -0.15 -28.88
CA ASP A 67 0.21 -1.48 -29.13
C ASP A 67 1.02 -1.55 -30.45
N THR A 68 0.49 -1.00 -31.54
CA THR A 68 1.21 -0.95 -32.83
C THR A 68 2.51 -0.15 -32.75
N LYS A 69 2.57 0.88 -31.90
CA LYS A 69 3.73 1.78 -31.79
C LYS A 69 4.77 1.34 -30.76
N CYS A 70 4.32 0.66 -29.71
CA CYS A 70 5.15 0.34 -28.54
C CYS A 70 5.29 -1.16 -28.29
N GLY A 71 4.42 -2.00 -28.86
CA GLY A 71 4.30 -3.43 -28.56
C GLY A 71 5.29 -4.34 -29.28
N GLU A 72 5.95 -3.89 -30.36
CA GLU A 72 6.87 -4.74 -31.15
C GLU A 72 8.07 -5.27 -30.35
N GLU A 73 8.46 -4.61 -29.26
CA GLU A 73 9.56 -5.04 -28.37
C GLU A 73 9.09 -5.43 -26.96
N ARG A 74 7.86 -5.08 -26.56
CA ARG A 74 7.45 -4.94 -25.15
C ARG A 74 6.10 -5.59 -24.87
N GLY A 75 6.11 -6.91 -24.64
CA GLY A 75 5.00 -7.63 -23.98
C GLY A 75 3.60 -7.35 -24.53
N ARG A 76 2.57 -7.57 -23.69
CA ARG A 76 1.17 -7.27 -24.00
C ARG A 76 0.78 -5.96 -23.33
N MET A 77 0.11 -5.06 -24.04
CA MET A 77 -0.23 -3.73 -23.54
C MET A 77 -1.46 -3.74 -22.62
N LEU A 78 -1.36 -3.00 -21.53
CA LEU A 78 -2.42 -2.79 -20.56
C LEU A 78 -3.13 -1.44 -20.79
N MET A 79 -4.41 -1.40 -20.45
CA MET A 79 -5.21 -0.18 -20.35
C MET A 79 -5.83 -0.10 -18.96
N MET A 80 -5.57 0.98 -18.23
CA MET A 80 -6.23 1.24 -16.95
C MET A 80 -7.34 2.29 -17.13
N LYS A 81 -8.56 1.98 -16.70
CA LYS A 81 -9.66 2.95 -16.61
C LYS A 81 -9.87 3.32 -15.16
N VAL A 82 -9.78 4.62 -14.87
CA VAL A 82 -10.02 5.18 -13.54
C VAL A 82 -11.36 5.92 -13.56
N ASP A 83 -12.31 5.48 -12.73
CA ASP A 83 -13.58 6.18 -12.53
C ASP A 83 -13.56 6.88 -11.16
N PRO A 84 -13.26 8.20 -11.11
CA PRO A 84 -13.17 8.93 -9.86
C PRO A 84 -14.52 9.06 -9.14
N PHE A 85 -15.63 8.69 -9.79
CA PHE A 85 -16.97 8.74 -9.21
C PHE A 85 -17.48 7.36 -8.77
N ASN A 86 -16.69 6.30 -8.94
CA ASN A 86 -17.04 4.95 -8.50
C ASN A 86 -16.39 4.64 -7.15
N ASP A 87 -17.22 4.58 -6.10
CA ASP A 87 -16.76 4.32 -4.73
C ASP A 87 -16.32 2.87 -4.47
N THR A 88 -16.69 1.93 -5.35
CA THR A 88 -16.51 0.48 -5.11
C THR A 88 -15.26 -0.11 -5.77
N ALA A 89 -14.98 0.34 -6.98
CA ALA A 89 -13.78 0.02 -7.73
C ALA A 89 -13.39 1.32 -8.44
N PRO A 90 -12.37 2.06 -7.96
CA PRO A 90 -11.98 3.30 -8.60
C PRO A 90 -11.14 3.07 -9.86
N ALA A 91 -10.61 1.86 -10.05
CA ALA A 91 -9.80 1.50 -11.22
C ALA A 91 -10.06 0.06 -11.68
N VAL A 92 -10.00 -0.16 -12.99
CA VAL A 92 -10.06 -1.47 -13.65
C VAL A 92 -8.96 -1.54 -14.71
N ILE A 93 -8.30 -2.70 -14.80
CA ILE A 93 -7.25 -2.97 -15.79
C ILE A 93 -7.81 -3.89 -16.88
N TYR A 94 -7.48 -3.56 -18.11
CA TYR A 94 -7.77 -4.34 -19.29
C TYR A 94 -6.47 -4.71 -20.00
N GLU A 95 -6.42 -5.89 -20.58
CA GLU A 95 -5.35 -6.33 -21.45
C GLU A 95 -5.83 -6.29 -22.90
N PHE A 96 -5.03 -5.71 -23.79
CA PHE A 96 -5.33 -5.71 -25.22
C PHE A 96 -4.88 -7.03 -25.86
N LEU A 97 -5.83 -7.75 -26.46
CA LEU A 97 -5.57 -9.01 -27.16
C LEU A 97 -5.60 -8.76 -28.67
N GLU A 98 -4.43 -8.63 -29.29
CA GLU A 98 -4.31 -8.33 -30.73
C GLU A 98 -5.03 -9.38 -31.60
N ALA A 99 -4.88 -10.67 -31.26
CA ALA A 99 -5.45 -11.79 -32.00
C ALA A 99 -6.99 -11.76 -32.06
N GLU A 100 -7.63 -11.29 -30.99
CA GLU A 100 -9.09 -11.21 -30.87
C GLU A 100 -9.60 -9.78 -31.12
N ASN A 101 -8.69 -8.81 -31.22
CA ASN A 101 -8.96 -7.39 -31.33
C ASN A 101 -9.99 -6.94 -30.29
N CYS A 102 -9.75 -7.31 -29.04
CA CYS A 102 -10.64 -7.04 -27.89
C CYS A 102 -9.84 -6.61 -26.65
N LEU A 103 -10.55 -6.13 -25.63
CA LEU A 103 -10.00 -5.74 -24.33
C LEU A 103 -10.59 -6.67 -23.26
N GLU A 104 -9.75 -7.46 -22.62
CA GLU A 104 -10.15 -8.40 -21.58
C GLU A 104 -9.85 -7.81 -20.20
N GLN A 105 -10.82 -7.82 -19.28
CA GLN A 105 -10.60 -7.33 -17.93
C GLN A 105 -9.67 -8.28 -17.15
N ARG A 106 -8.68 -7.71 -16.46
CA ARG A 106 -7.77 -8.45 -15.58
C ARG A 106 -7.99 -8.06 -14.13
N GLU A 107 -7.88 -9.06 -13.25
CA GLU A 107 -7.79 -8.83 -11.82
C GLU A 107 -6.38 -8.34 -11.48
N PHE A 108 -6.29 -7.41 -10.53
CA PHE A 108 -5.02 -6.93 -10.01
C PHE A 108 -5.08 -6.86 -8.49
N CYS A 109 -3.92 -6.98 -7.86
CA CYS A 109 -3.74 -6.72 -6.45
C CYS A 109 -2.95 -5.42 -6.26
N MET A 110 -3.27 -4.70 -5.18
CA MET A 110 -2.42 -3.62 -4.71
C MET A 110 -1.39 -4.23 -3.77
N GLU A 111 -0.17 -4.39 -4.26
CA GLU A 111 1.00 -4.66 -3.43
C GLU A 111 1.71 -3.33 -3.19
N THR A 112 2.10 -3.06 -1.93
CA THR A 112 2.80 -1.82 -1.59
C THR A 112 4.10 -2.19 -0.92
N GLN A 113 5.19 -1.53 -1.31
CA GLN A 113 6.44 -1.61 -0.58
C GLN A 113 6.28 -0.91 0.78
N ASP A 114 7.05 -1.31 1.79
CA ASP A 114 6.88 -0.81 3.15
C ASP A 114 7.08 0.72 3.23
N GLU A 115 7.99 1.26 2.42
CA GLU A 115 8.23 2.70 2.30
C GLU A 115 7.01 3.45 1.75
N GLU A 116 6.40 2.91 0.68
CA GLU A 116 5.18 3.47 0.10
C GLU A 116 4.01 3.38 1.07
N ARG A 117 3.85 2.23 1.74
CA ARG A 117 2.83 2.02 2.77
C ARG A 117 2.97 3.05 3.89
N ILE A 118 4.18 3.26 4.41
CA ILE A 118 4.44 4.28 5.44
C ILE A 118 4.14 5.69 4.92
N GLY A 119 4.48 5.97 3.65
CA GLY A 119 4.16 7.24 2.99
C GLY A 119 2.65 7.48 2.90
N MET A 120 1.91 6.48 2.43
CA MET A 120 0.45 6.52 2.31
C MET A 120 -0.24 6.64 3.66
N ASP A 121 0.22 5.90 4.68
CA ASP A 121 -0.30 6.00 6.05
C ASP A 121 -0.14 7.43 6.61
N ARG A 122 0.93 8.14 6.24
CA ARG A 122 1.14 9.56 6.63
C ARG A 122 0.22 10.52 5.88
N ILE A 123 0.02 10.31 4.59
CA ILE A 123 -0.85 11.15 3.75
C ILE A 123 -2.31 11.00 4.18
N LEU A 124 -2.75 9.76 4.40
CA LEU A 124 -4.12 9.44 4.79
C LEU A 124 -4.39 9.72 6.28
N GLY A 125 -3.38 9.60 7.14
CA GLY A 125 -3.47 9.81 8.59
C GLY A 125 -3.52 11.28 9.02
N ASP A 126 -3.55 12.23 8.07
CA ASP A 126 -3.66 13.67 8.30
C ASP A 126 -2.65 14.19 9.34
N GLY A 127 -1.41 13.70 9.30
CA GLY A 127 -0.23 14.17 10.07
C GLY A 127 -0.32 14.27 11.61
N LEU A 128 -1.51 14.09 12.21
CA LEU A 128 -1.88 14.42 13.59
C LEU A 128 -2.92 13.46 14.17
N SER A 129 -3.47 12.55 13.37
CA SER A 129 -4.45 11.56 13.82
C SER A 129 -3.76 10.23 14.10
N ASP A 130 -3.58 9.91 15.39
CA ASP A 130 -3.23 8.58 15.92
C ASP A 130 -4.31 7.49 15.63
N ARG A 131 -5.24 7.74 14.69
CA ARG A 131 -6.37 6.85 14.35
C ARG A 131 -6.21 6.14 13.00
N SER A 132 -4.99 5.86 12.58
CA SER A 132 -4.77 4.87 11.52
C SER A 132 -5.22 3.51 12.05
N MET A 133 -6.41 3.05 11.67
CA MET A 133 -6.90 1.71 12.02
C MET A 133 -5.86 0.68 11.59
N SER A 134 -5.37 -0.09 12.56
CA SER A 134 -4.41 -1.15 12.35
C SER A 134 -4.96 -2.20 11.38
N ALA A 135 -4.07 -2.93 10.70
CA ALA A 135 -4.47 -4.03 9.82
C ALA A 135 -5.38 -5.04 10.55
N ALA A 136 -5.10 -5.31 11.83
CA ALA A 136 -5.91 -6.19 12.68
C ALA A 136 -7.33 -5.65 12.90
N GLU A 137 -7.49 -4.34 13.13
CA GLU A 137 -8.81 -3.71 13.28
C GLU A 137 -9.60 -3.74 11.97
N ARG A 138 -8.95 -3.50 10.82
CA ARG A 138 -9.60 -3.61 9.50
C ARG A 138 -10.07 -5.04 9.22
N VAL A 139 -9.25 -6.04 9.53
CA VAL A 139 -9.64 -7.46 9.41
C VAL A 139 -10.80 -7.76 10.37
N LEU A 140 -10.75 -7.28 11.61
CA LEU A 140 -11.82 -7.47 12.59
C LEU A 140 -13.15 -6.88 12.11
N GLU A 141 -13.15 -5.71 11.46
CA GLU A 141 -14.36 -5.16 10.85
C GLU A 141 -14.92 -6.05 9.74
N LYS A 142 -14.07 -6.56 8.85
CA LYS A 142 -14.50 -7.53 7.82
C LYS A 142 -15.08 -8.80 8.43
N VAL A 143 -14.47 -9.34 9.49
CA VAL A 143 -14.97 -10.50 10.22
C VAL A 143 -16.33 -10.20 10.87
N LYS A 144 -16.52 -9.01 11.43
CA LYS A 144 -17.82 -8.58 11.98
C LYS A 144 -18.91 -8.53 10.89
N ILE A 145 -18.57 -8.05 9.70
CA ILE A 145 -19.51 -8.02 8.56
C ILE A 145 -19.88 -9.44 8.14
N LEU A 146 -18.89 -10.33 7.97
CA LEU A 146 -19.11 -11.73 7.63
C LEU A 146 -20.00 -12.44 8.67
N ARG A 147 -19.75 -12.20 9.96
CA ARG A 147 -20.58 -12.74 11.04
C ARG A 147 -22.03 -12.29 10.93
N LYS A 148 -22.28 -10.99 10.71
CA LYS A 148 -23.64 -10.45 10.55
C LYS A 148 -24.36 -11.07 9.36
N TYR A 149 -23.65 -11.29 8.25
CA TYR A 149 -24.19 -11.97 7.08
C TYR A 149 -24.64 -13.40 7.41
N LEU A 150 -23.79 -14.20 8.07
CA LEU A 150 -24.13 -15.56 8.46
C LEU A 150 -25.29 -15.63 9.46
N GLU A 151 -25.36 -14.69 10.41
CA GLU A 151 -26.48 -14.56 11.36
C GLU A 151 -27.80 -14.25 10.61
N ALA A 152 -27.78 -13.32 9.65
CA ALA A 152 -28.96 -12.97 8.85
C ALA A 152 -29.47 -14.14 7.99
N VAL A 153 -28.56 -14.91 7.38
CA VAL A 153 -28.90 -16.12 6.63
C VAL A 153 -29.50 -17.19 7.54
N ALA A 154 -28.91 -17.41 8.72
CA ALA A 154 -29.40 -18.40 9.69
C ALA A 154 -30.80 -18.06 10.24
N CYS A 155 -31.09 -16.76 10.42
CA CYS A 155 -32.41 -16.26 10.81
C CYS A 155 -33.44 -16.26 9.67
N GLY A 156 -33.03 -16.56 8.44
CA GLY A 156 -33.89 -16.51 7.25
C GLY A 156 -34.23 -15.09 6.79
N GLU A 157 -33.48 -14.07 7.24
CA GLU A 157 -33.63 -12.68 6.81
C GLU A 157 -33.04 -12.46 5.41
N LEU A 158 -32.06 -13.28 5.02
CA LEU A 158 -31.38 -13.23 3.71
C LEU A 158 -31.35 -14.62 3.07
N GLU A 159 -31.47 -14.69 1.74
CA GLU A 159 -31.20 -15.92 0.99
C GLU A 159 -29.70 -16.24 1.06
N GLY A 160 -29.38 -17.46 1.50
CA GLY A 160 -28.00 -17.91 1.66
C GLY A 160 -27.36 -18.25 0.31
N ASP A 161 -26.21 -17.66 0.03
CA ASP A 161 -25.35 -18.07 -1.07
C ASP A 161 -24.47 -19.24 -0.62
N VAL A 162 -24.65 -20.39 -1.26
CA VAL A 162 -23.94 -21.63 -0.93
C VAL A 162 -22.43 -21.48 -1.10
N ASP A 163 -21.98 -20.73 -2.10
CA ASP A 163 -20.55 -20.54 -2.36
C ASP A 163 -19.91 -19.65 -1.30
N LEU A 164 -20.58 -18.58 -0.88
CA LEU A 164 -20.09 -17.71 0.20
C LEU A 164 -20.02 -18.45 1.54
N ILE A 165 -21.03 -19.27 1.85
CA ILE A 165 -21.05 -20.07 3.08
C ILE A 165 -19.90 -21.08 3.08
N ARG A 166 -19.66 -21.75 1.94
CA ARG A 166 -18.55 -22.69 1.78
C ARG A 166 -17.19 -22.01 1.89
N GLN A 167 -17.04 -20.81 1.33
CA GLN A 167 -15.81 -20.02 1.47
C GLN A 167 -15.59 -19.58 2.92
N ALA A 168 -16.64 -19.15 3.62
CA ALA A 168 -16.55 -18.79 5.04
C ALA A 168 -16.13 -19.99 5.90
N GLU A 169 -16.68 -21.18 5.64
CA GLU A 169 -16.26 -22.42 6.29
C GLU A 169 -14.78 -22.75 6.01
N SER A 170 -14.32 -22.54 4.78
CA SER A 170 -12.91 -22.69 4.42
C SER A 170 -12.01 -21.75 5.22
N ILE A 171 -12.42 -20.50 5.46
CA ILE A 171 -11.62 -19.56 6.28
C ILE A 171 -11.58 -20.01 7.75
N LEU A 172 -12.72 -20.43 8.30
CA LEU A 172 -12.84 -20.84 9.70
C LEU A 172 -12.13 -22.17 10.01
N SER A 173 -12.05 -23.06 9.03
CA SER A 173 -11.34 -24.35 9.14
C SER A 173 -9.82 -24.23 9.09
N HIS A 174 -9.29 -23.04 8.78
CA HIS A 174 -7.86 -22.72 8.80
C HIS A 174 -7.53 -21.64 9.85
N PRO A 175 -7.74 -21.91 11.16
CA PRO A 175 -7.30 -21.01 12.23
C PRO A 175 -5.76 -20.84 12.21
N PRO A 176 -5.22 -19.76 12.79
CA PRO A 176 -3.99 -19.11 12.34
C PRO A 176 -2.79 -20.05 12.19
N TYR A 177 -2.15 -19.94 11.02
CA TYR A 177 -0.82 -20.45 10.70
C TYR A 177 0.24 -19.75 11.55
N ALA A 178 0.32 -20.09 12.83
CA ALA A 178 1.52 -19.87 13.63
C ALA A 178 2.11 -21.24 13.92
N LEU A 179 3.16 -21.63 13.20
CA LEU A 179 4.01 -22.74 13.63
C LEU A 179 4.72 -22.28 14.91
N PRO A 180 4.45 -22.88 16.09
CA PRO A 180 4.98 -22.40 17.36
C PRO A 180 6.52 -22.34 17.38
N GLU A 181 7.17 -23.23 16.65
CA GLU A 181 8.63 -23.39 16.65
C GLU A 181 9.41 -22.27 15.94
N ILE A 182 8.76 -21.49 15.06
CA ILE A 182 9.44 -20.43 14.29
C ILE A 182 9.39 -19.09 15.06
N MET A 183 8.36 -18.86 15.89
CA MET A 183 8.20 -17.60 16.63
C MET A 183 9.16 -17.48 17.81
N ASP A 184 9.36 -18.56 18.59
CA ASP A 184 10.15 -18.53 19.83
C ASP A 184 11.59 -18.01 19.65
N LYS A 185 12.24 -18.33 18.52
CA LYS A 185 13.66 -17.95 18.32
C LYS A 185 13.85 -16.49 17.91
N HIS A 186 12.89 -15.90 17.20
CA HIS A 186 13.02 -14.53 16.72
C HIS A 186 12.64 -13.49 17.78
N GLU A 187 11.78 -13.86 18.73
CA GLU A 187 11.39 -12.98 19.84
C GLU A 187 12.54 -12.75 20.83
N ASP A 188 13.32 -13.79 21.14
CA ASP A 188 14.46 -13.70 22.06
C ASP A 188 15.57 -12.77 21.53
N ASP A 189 15.94 -12.89 20.25
CA ASP A 189 16.96 -12.05 19.62
C ASP A 189 16.51 -10.59 19.51
N ALA A 190 15.26 -10.35 19.10
CA ALA A 190 14.70 -9.01 19.03
C ALA A 190 14.62 -8.35 20.41
N TYR A 191 14.22 -9.11 21.43
CA TYR A 191 14.17 -8.64 22.81
C TYR A 191 15.57 -8.30 23.35
N MET A 192 16.56 -9.14 23.08
CA MET A 192 17.95 -8.89 23.47
C MET A 192 18.51 -7.62 22.81
N ILE A 193 18.34 -7.47 21.50
CA ILE A 193 18.80 -6.28 20.76
C ILE A 193 18.14 -5.00 21.29
N ARG A 194 16.83 -5.05 21.53
CA ARG A 194 16.09 -3.92 22.11
C ARG A 194 16.62 -3.56 23.49
N THR A 195 16.80 -4.55 24.37
CA THR A 195 17.31 -4.33 25.72
C THR A 195 18.71 -3.71 25.70
N LEU A 196 19.60 -4.18 24.84
CA LEU A 196 20.95 -3.61 24.69
C LEU A 196 20.92 -2.18 24.17
N THR A 197 19.97 -1.88 23.28
CA THR A 197 19.76 -0.52 22.75
C THR A 197 19.27 0.42 23.85
N ASP A 198 18.30 -0.01 24.67
CA ASP A 198 17.76 0.77 25.79
C ASP A 198 18.83 1.08 26.84
N VAL A 199 19.68 0.10 27.17
CA VAL A 199 20.85 0.30 28.06
C VAL A 199 21.82 1.32 27.47
N THR A 200 22.07 1.25 26.16
CA THR A 200 22.99 2.17 25.47
C THR A 200 22.45 3.60 25.48
N LEU A 201 21.17 3.80 25.14
CA LEU A 201 20.51 5.10 25.18
C LEU A 201 20.47 5.69 26.59
N SER A 202 20.19 4.84 27.60
CA SER A 202 20.21 5.25 29.01
C SER A 202 21.60 5.67 29.48
N SER A 203 22.64 4.93 29.08
CA SER A 203 24.03 5.26 29.38
C SER A 203 24.47 6.57 28.74
N GLN A 204 24.08 6.82 27.48
CA GLN A 204 24.33 8.11 26.82
C GLN A 204 23.62 9.27 27.53
N SER A 205 22.37 9.07 27.95
CA SER A 205 21.60 10.08 28.70
C SER A 205 22.25 10.39 30.06
N LEU A 206 22.72 9.36 30.78
CA LEU A 206 23.47 9.51 32.03
C LEU A 206 24.80 10.23 31.80
N HIS A 207 25.51 9.91 30.72
CA HIS A 207 26.77 10.58 30.39
C HIS A 207 26.54 12.08 30.11
N GLN A 208 25.51 12.43 29.34
CA GLN A 208 25.12 13.83 29.12
C GLN A 208 24.76 14.53 30.43
N TYR A 209 24.00 13.87 31.31
CA TYR A 209 23.68 14.40 32.64
C TYR A 209 24.95 14.68 33.47
N VAL A 210 25.85 13.71 33.55
CA VAL A 210 27.11 13.83 34.30
C VAL A 210 28.02 14.91 33.71
N GLN A 211 28.03 15.11 32.39
CA GLN A 211 28.77 16.21 31.75
C GLN A 211 28.16 17.57 32.10
N MET A 212 26.83 17.70 32.06
CA MET A 212 26.13 18.93 32.45
C MET A 212 26.35 19.24 33.94
N ASP A 213 26.23 18.25 34.81
CA ASP A 213 26.41 18.37 36.26
C ASP A 213 27.86 18.72 36.63
N ASN A 214 28.84 18.03 36.02
CA ASN A 214 30.26 18.38 36.21
C ASN A 214 30.61 19.77 35.67
N GLY A 215 29.97 20.22 34.58
CA GLY A 215 30.13 21.58 34.06
C GLY A 215 29.61 22.65 35.03
N LEU A 216 28.52 22.36 35.75
CA LEU A 216 27.93 23.22 36.78
C LEU A 216 28.76 23.22 38.07
N ILE A 217 29.17 22.04 38.55
CA ILE A 217 29.95 21.87 39.78
C ILE A 217 31.36 22.47 39.64
N LYS A 218 32.05 22.25 38.50
CA LYS A 218 33.41 22.78 38.28
C LYS A 218 33.47 24.31 38.19
N ARG A 219 32.35 25.00 37.97
CA ARG A 219 32.26 26.47 37.97
C ARG A 219 31.92 27.06 39.35
N GLY A 220 31.86 26.25 40.41
CA GLY A 220 31.61 26.72 41.77
C GLY A 220 30.18 27.24 42.01
N GLY A 221 29.24 26.97 41.10
CA GLY A 221 27.86 27.38 41.26
C GLY A 221 27.09 26.41 42.16
N THR A 222 26.61 26.88 43.30
CA THR A 222 25.52 26.24 44.05
C THR A 222 24.19 26.45 43.31
N GLY A 223 24.08 25.90 42.11
CA GLY A 223 22.88 25.97 41.28
C GLY A 223 22.04 24.72 41.48
N GLN A 224 20.89 24.86 42.15
CA GLN A 224 19.89 23.81 42.22
C GLN A 224 19.38 23.53 40.79
N VAL A 225 19.58 22.32 40.27
CA VAL A 225 19.07 21.92 38.95
C VAL A 225 17.55 21.75 39.03
N SER A 226 16.83 22.86 38.92
CA SER A 226 15.39 22.87 38.62
C SER A 226 15.19 22.65 37.12
N GLY A 227 15.46 21.44 36.65
CA GLY A 227 15.02 20.98 35.34
C GLY A 227 13.69 20.27 35.49
N LYS A 228 12.60 20.82 34.94
CA LYS A 228 11.39 20.02 34.71
C LYS A 228 11.77 18.94 33.71
N TRP A 229 12.09 17.75 34.22
CA TRP A 229 12.12 16.53 33.43
C TRP A 229 10.75 16.38 32.77
N ARG A 230 10.67 16.62 31.45
CA ARG A 230 9.62 16.02 30.61
C ARG A 230 9.99 14.55 30.37
N GLY A 231 10.23 13.81 31.45
CA GLY A 231 10.29 12.36 31.40
C GLY A 231 8.85 11.86 31.49
N GLN A 232 8.44 11.02 30.55
CA GLN A 232 7.19 10.28 30.66
C GLN A 232 7.12 9.64 32.05
N LYS A 233 5.99 9.86 32.73
CA LYS A 233 5.67 9.29 34.02
C LYS A 233 5.51 7.78 33.83
N ILE A 234 6.57 7.00 34.06
CA ILE A 234 6.44 5.55 34.21
C ILE A 234 5.74 5.34 35.56
N VAL A 235 4.43 5.10 35.50
CA VAL A 235 3.64 4.67 36.66
C VAL A 235 3.82 3.17 36.78
N TYR A 236 4.63 2.74 37.75
CA TYR A 236 4.65 1.35 38.19
C TYR A 236 3.47 1.15 39.15
N ASN A 237 2.50 0.33 38.75
CA ASN A 237 1.46 -0.16 39.65
C ASN A 237 2.00 -1.43 40.31
N GLU A 238 2.52 -1.30 41.52
CA GLU A 238 2.77 -2.45 42.39
C GLU A 238 1.46 -2.89 43.04
N HIS A 239 0.63 -3.63 42.29
CA HIS A 239 -0.32 -4.61 42.83
C HIS A 239 -0.76 -5.55 41.71
N LEU A 240 0.01 -6.63 41.53
CA LEU A 240 -0.40 -7.97 41.12
C LEU A 240 0.58 -8.97 41.72
#